data_AF-A0A7X3V9M7-F1
#
_entry.id   AF-A0A7X3V9M7-F1
#
_cell.length_a   1.000
_cell.length_b   1.000
_cell.length_c   1.000
_cell.angle_alpha   90.00
_cell.angle_beta   90.00
_cell.angle_gamma   90.00
#
_symmetry.space_group_name_H-M   'P 1'
#
loop_
_entity.id
_entity.type
_entity.pdbx_description
1 polymer ?
#
loop_
_entity_poly.entity_id
_entity_poly.type
_entity_poly.pdbx_seq_one_letter_code
_entity_poly.pdbx_strand_id
1 'polypeptide(L)'
;MDAWRIVHILALLWMGAGLGATYPLIVRAWLSNDVQFQMYALVEAAQNETRVLLPGAMLSGATGFFWGVAEYDFIRDGWLAALTGLFVLFWLVCLPLMGFGLRRARTAALIAAKQGEVTDELQEILDDRVPLVFGTALVLSVPLMAWLAIFKPF
;
A
#
# COMPACT_ATOMS: atom_id res chain seq x y z
N MET A 1 2.90 -26.72 11.43
CA MET A 1 2.36 -25.57 10.68
C MET A 1 1.77 -26.11 9.41
N ASP A 2 0.50 -25.85 9.14
CA ASP A 2 -0.15 -26.29 7.92
C ASP A 2 0.39 -25.49 6.73
N ALA A 3 0.53 -26.12 5.56
CA ALA A 3 1.12 -25.50 4.36
C ALA A 3 0.47 -24.16 4.01
N TRP A 4 -0.85 -24.02 4.26
CA TRP A 4 -1.60 -22.79 4.02
C TRP A 4 -1.14 -21.62 4.89
N ARG A 5 -0.82 -21.88 6.17
CA ARG A 5 -0.31 -20.85 7.10
C ARG A 5 1.05 -20.34 6.65
N ILE A 6 1.90 -21.22 6.12
CA ILE A 6 3.20 -20.82 5.55
C ILE A 6 2.99 -19.90 4.35
N VAL A 7 2.09 -20.26 3.43
CA VAL A 7 1.76 -19.42 2.27
C VAL A 7 1.22 -18.05 2.70
N HIS A 8 0.33 -18.02 3.70
CA HIS A 8 -0.19 -16.76 4.22
C HIS A 8 0.89 -15.88 4.87
N ILE A 9 1.78 -16.46 5.68
CA ILE A 9 2.90 -15.73 6.29
C ILE A 9 3.84 -15.16 5.22
N LEU A 10 4.15 -15.95 4.18
CA LEU A 10 4.96 -15.47 3.05
C LEU A 10 4.28 -14.32 2.31
N ALA A 11 2.95 -14.39 2.12
CA ALA A 11 2.19 -13.31 1.53
C ALA A 11 2.25 -12.02 2.38
N LEU A 12 2.10 -12.14 3.70
CA LEU A 12 2.21 -11.01 4.63
C LEU A 12 3.60 -10.38 4.60
N LEU A 13 4.67 -11.21 4.54
CA LEU A 13 6.03 -10.72 4.41
C LEU A 13 6.24 -9.99 3.08
N TRP A 14 5.69 -10.50 1.98
CA TRP A 14 5.73 -9.84 0.67
C TRP A 14 5.02 -8.49 0.73
N MET A 15 3.80 -8.45 1.28
CA MET A 15 3.03 -7.21 1.45
C MET A 15 3.80 -6.19 2.30
N GLY A 16 4.37 -6.63 3.43
CA GLY A 16 5.20 -5.80 4.30
C GLY A 16 6.44 -5.26 3.58
N ALA A 17 7.12 -6.09 2.79
CA ALA A 17 8.26 -5.67 1.97
C ALA A 17 7.85 -4.63 0.92
N GLY A 18 6.71 -4.83 0.24
CA GLY A 18 6.17 -3.86 -0.72
C GLY A 18 5.83 -2.53 -0.07
N LEU A 19 5.24 -2.56 1.13
CA LEU A 19 4.87 -1.35 1.86
C LEU A 19 6.12 -0.61 2.35
N GLY A 20 7.11 -1.35 2.87
CA GLY A 20 8.41 -0.84 3.28
C GLY A 20 9.28 -0.32 2.13
N ALA A 21 9.09 -0.83 0.92
CA ALA A 21 9.77 -0.33 -0.28
C ALA A 21 9.08 0.89 -0.91
N THR A 22 7.79 1.10 -0.63
CA THR A 22 6.98 2.17 -1.24
C THR A 22 6.84 3.38 -0.33
N TYR A 23 6.38 3.20 0.90
CA TYR A 23 5.99 4.29 1.78
C TYR A 23 7.16 5.20 2.20
N PRO A 24 8.36 4.69 2.57
CA PRO A 24 9.47 5.56 2.93
C PRO A 24 9.92 6.47 1.79
N LEU A 25 9.78 6.05 0.53
CA LEU A 25 10.08 6.89 -0.63
C LEU A 25 9.09 8.05 -0.76
N ILE A 26 7.80 7.80 -0.52
CA ILE A 26 6.77 8.85 -0.50
C ILE A 26 7.08 9.87 0.58
N VAL A 27 7.39 9.42 1.80
CA VAL A 27 7.72 10.31 2.93
C VAL A 27 8.99 11.12 2.62
N ARG A 28 10.04 10.48 2.10
CA ARG A 28 11.28 11.15 1.74
C ARG A 28 11.09 12.16 0.63
N ALA A 29 10.27 11.85 -0.38
CA ALA A 29 9.92 12.81 -1.43
C ALA A 29 9.25 14.05 -0.80
N TRP A 30 8.24 13.85 0.03
CA TRP A 30 7.51 14.93 0.68
C TRP A 30 8.38 15.81 1.59
N LEU A 31 9.35 15.22 2.30
CA LEU A 31 10.28 15.98 3.16
C LEU A 31 11.40 16.70 2.39
N SER A 32 11.61 16.35 1.13
CA SER A 32 12.68 16.92 0.31
C SER A 32 12.24 18.21 -0.35
N ASN A 33 13.13 19.20 -0.41
CA ASN A 33 12.96 20.40 -1.24
C ASN A 33 13.63 20.26 -2.62
N ASP A 34 14.36 19.17 -2.86
CA ASP A 34 14.97 18.87 -4.16
C ASP A 34 13.97 18.17 -5.07
N VAL A 35 13.54 18.89 -6.11
CA VAL A 35 12.61 18.43 -7.15
C VAL A 35 13.12 17.17 -7.87
N GLN A 36 14.42 17.09 -8.15
CA GLN A 36 14.99 15.92 -8.82
C GLN A 36 14.89 14.68 -7.94
N PHE A 37 15.16 14.84 -6.65
CA PHE A 37 14.99 13.77 -5.69
C PHE A 37 13.52 13.36 -5.53
N GLN A 38 12.59 14.33 -5.47
CA GLN A 38 11.15 14.05 -5.41
C GLN A 38 10.68 13.22 -6.62
N MET A 39 11.06 13.65 -7.83
CA MET A 39 10.78 12.94 -9.07
C MET A 39 11.29 11.50 -9.02
N TYR A 40 12.56 11.31 -8.65
CA TYR A 40 13.17 9.98 -8.54
C TYR A 40 12.42 9.10 -7.52
N ALA A 41 12.19 9.61 -6.32
CA ALA A 41 11.58 8.86 -5.23
C ALA A 41 10.13 8.46 -5.54
N LEU A 42 9.33 9.33 -6.15
CA LEU A 42 7.95 9.02 -6.52
C LEU A 42 7.85 8.06 -7.72
N VAL A 43 8.78 8.15 -8.68
CA VAL A 43 8.88 7.16 -9.78
C VAL A 43 9.21 5.78 -9.23
N GLU A 44 10.16 5.70 -8.30
CA GLU A 44 10.56 4.44 -7.67
C GLU A 44 9.43 3.88 -6.78
N ALA A 45 8.76 4.73 -6.01
CA ALA A 45 7.59 4.35 -5.22
C ALA A 45 6.48 3.78 -6.10
N ALA A 46 6.19 4.39 -7.26
CA ALA A 46 5.21 3.89 -8.22
C ALA A 46 5.58 2.51 -8.79
N GLN A 47 6.87 2.27 -9.03
CA GLN A 47 7.34 0.95 -9.48
C GLN A 47 7.22 -0.10 -8.38
N ASN A 48 7.59 0.24 -7.14
CA ASN A 48 7.48 -0.66 -5.99
C ASN A 48 6.03 -0.99 -5.64
N GLU A 49 5.12 -0.01 -5.79
CA GLU A 49 3.68 -0.21 -5.63
C GLU A 49 3.18 -1.32 -6.57
N THR A 50 3.45 -1.17 -7.87
CA THR A 50 2.90 -2.09 -8.87
C THR A 50 3.60 -3.45 -8.86
N ARG A 51 4.92 -3.50 -8.63
CA ARG A 51 5.72 -4.73 -8.72
C ARG A 51 5.69 -5.57 -7.45
N VAL A 52 5.55 -4.94 -6.28
CA VAL A 52 5.75 -5.62 -4.99
C VAL A 52 4.52 -5.47 -4.10
N LEU A 53 4.07 -4.25 -3.84
CA LEU A 53 3.01 -3.99 -2.88
C LEU A 53 1.66 -4.56 -3.34
N LEU A 54 1.25 -4.29 -4.57
CA LEU A 54 -0.04 -4.73 -5.09
C LEU A 54 -0.14 -6.27 -5.14
N PRO A 55 0.83 -7.02 -5.70
CA PRO A 55 0.82 -8.49 -5.62
C PRO A 55 0.81 -9.02 -4.18
N GLY A 56 1.63 -8.43 -3.29
CA GLY A 56 1.68 -8.82 -1.88
C GLY A 56 0.35 -8.60 -1.16
N ALA A 57 -0.31 -7.48 -1.41
CA ALA A 57 -1.64 -7.18 -0.89
C ALA A 57 -2.67 -8.20 -1.38
N MET A 58 -2.72 -8.45 -2.69
CA MET A 58 -3.65 -9.43 -3.27
C MET A 58 -3.47 -10.83 -2.68
N LEU A 59 -2.22 -11.30 -2.58
CA LEU A 59 -1.90 -12.60 -1.99
C LEU A 59 -2.28 -12.66 -0.51
N SER A 60 -1.99 -11.60 0.25
CA SER A 60 -2.31 -11.54 1.69
C SER A 60 -3.82 -11.58 1.92
N GLY A 61 -4.58 -10.82 1.13
CA GLY A 61 -6.04 -10.81 1.18
C GLY A 61 -6.65 -12.17 0.85
N ALA A 62 -6.24 -12.76 -0.28
CA ALA A 62 -6.76 -14.05 -0.70
C ALA A 62 -6.44 -15.15 0.32
N THR A 63 -5.16 -15.29 0.67
CA THR A 63 -4.71 -16.37 1.58
C THR A 63 -5.29 -16.20 2.98
N GLY A 64 -5.39 -14.96 3.48
CA GLY A 64 -5.97 -14.65 4.79
C GLY A 64 -7.47 -14.90 4.86
N PHE A 65 -8.21 -14.46 3.84
CA PHE A 65 -9.67 -14.68 3.78
C PHE A 65 -10.01 -16.17 3.72
N PHE A 66 -9.40 -16.92 2.80
CA PHE A 66 -9.66 -18.36 2.66
C PHE A 66 -9.22 -19.16 3.89
N TRP A 67 -8.15 -18.73 4.56
CA TRP A 67 -7.76 -19.32 5.83
C TRP A 67 -8.82 -19.07 6.92
N GLY A 68 -9.28 -17.82 7.03
CA GLY A 68 -10.27 -17.42 8.02
C GLY A 68 -11.59 -18.19 7.87
N VAL A 69 -12.15 -18.24 6.66
CA VAL A 69 -13.44 -18.94 6.42
C VAL A 69 -13.34 -20.47 6.49
N ALA A 70 -12.13 -21.03 6.44
CA ALA A 70 -11.92 -22.47 6.62
C ALA A 70 -11.90 -22.88 8.10
N GLU A 71 -11.51 -21.96 9.00
CA GLU A 71 -11.42 -22.23 10.45
C GLU A 71 -12.56 -21.61 11.27
N TYR A 72 -13.23 -20.58 10.76
CA TYR A 72 -14.20 -19.75 11.50
C TYR A 72 -15.50 -19.55 10.70
N ASP A 73 -16.60 -19.29 11.40
CA ASP A 73 -17.90 -19.01 10.79
C ASP A 73 -17.98 -17.49 10.54
N PHE A 74 -17.89 -17.10 9.27
CA PHE A 74 -17.88 -15.68 8.87
C PHE A 74 -19.07 -14.85 9.39
N ILE A 75 -20.22 -15.48 9.62
CA ILE A 75 -21.44 -14.78 10.09
C ILE A 75 -21.45 -14.65 11.61
N ARG A 76 -20.98 -15.68 12.32
CA ARG A 76 -20.98 -15.70 13.79
C ARG A 76 -19.75 -15.00 14.38
N ASP A 77 -18.61 -15.13 13.72
CA ASP A 77 -17.33 -14.54 14.11
C ASP A 77 -17.21 -13.13 13.55
N GLY A 78 -17.85 -12.16 14.22
CA GLY A 78 -17.92 -10.78 13.77
C GLY A 78 -16.55 -10.15 13.51
N TRP A 79 -15.51 -10.54 14.27
CA TRP A 79 -14.14 -10.06 14.06
C TRP A 79 -13.60 -10.41 12.67
N LEU A 80 -13.99 -11.55 12.08
CA LEU A 80 -13.55 -11.97 10.74
C LEU A 80 -14.21 -11.11 9.66
N ALA A 81 -15.49 -10.80 9.82
CA ALA A 81 -16.19 -9.86 8.96
C ALA A 81 -15.59 -8.44 9.05
N ALA A 82 -15.27 -7.98 10.26
CA ALA A 82 -14.60 -6.70 10.48
C ALA A 82 -13.19 -6.68 9.85
N LEU A 83 -12.40 -7.75 10.01
CA LEU A 83 -11.08 -7.86 9.42
C LEU A 83 -11.13 -7.82 7.90
N THR A 84 -12.10 -8.53 7.31
CA THR A 84 -12.33 -8.54 5.87
C THR A 84 -12.78 -7.17 5.36
N GLY A 85 -13.70 -6.51 6.09
CA GLY A 85 -14.16 -5.16 5.76
C GLY A 85 -13.03 -4.13 5.80
N LEU A 86 -12.18 -4.17 6.83
CA LEU A 86 -10.98 -3.33 6.92
C LEU A 86 -9.99 -3.65 5.78
N PHE A 87 -9.78 -4.93 5.46
CA PHE A 87 -8.93 -5.31 4.34
C PHE A 87 -9.43 -4.68 3.03
N VAL A 88 -10.72 -4.79 2.74
CA VAL A 88 -11.35 -4.18 1.56
C VAL A 88 -11.17 -2.66 1.58
N LEU A 89 -11.48 -1.99 2.68
CA LEU A 89 -11.34 -0.54 2.79
C LEU A 89 -9.90 -0.09 2.51
N PHE A 90 -8.91 -0.66 3.18
CA PHE A 90 -7.54 -0.20 3.03
C PHE A 90 -6.92 -0.67 1.71
N TRP A 91 -7.03 -1.95 1.38
CA TRP A 91 -6.28 -2.54 0.26
C TRP A 91 -7.02 -2.49 -1.08
N LEU A 92 -8.35 -2.39 -1.11
CA LEU A 92 -9.10 -2.18 -2.35
C LEU A 92 -9.50 -0.72 -2.58
N VAL A 93 -9.51 0.14 -1.56
CA VAL A 93 -9.81 1.58 -1.74
C VAL A 93 -8.57 2.45 -1.60
N CYS A 94 -7.87 2.39 -0.45
CA CYS A 94 -6.72 3.29 -0.23
C CYS A 94 -5.53 2.98 -1.15
N LEU A 95 -5.22 1.70 -1.41
CA LEU A 95 -4.10 1.31 -2.29
C LEU A 95 -4.29 1.83 -3.73
N PRO A 96 -5.44 1.65 -4.41
CA PRO A 96 -5.66 2.24 -5.73
C PRO A 96 -5.61 3.78 -5.76
N LEU A 97 -6.11 4.45 -4.71
CA LEU A 97 -6.06 5.91 -4.59
C LEU A 97 -4.63 6.42 -4.45
N MET A 98 -3.82 5.78 -3.60
CA MET A 98 -2.38 6.04 -3.53
C MET A 98 -1.71 5.79 -4.89
N GLY A 99 -2.01 4.66 -5.53
CA GLY A 99 -1.46 4.28 -6.83
C GLY A 99 -1.81 5.29 -7.93
N PHE A 100 -3.00 5.90 -7.90
CA PHE A 100 -3.39 6.95 -8.85
C PHE A 100 -2.46 8.17 -8.73
N GLY A 101 -2.25 8.67 -7.50
CA GLY A 101 -1.34 9.78 -7.26
C GLY A 101 0.10 9.46 -7.68
N LEU A 102 0.59 8.25 -7.35
CA LEU A 102 1.93 7.80 -7.77
C LEU A 102 2.09 7.70 -9.28
N ARG A 103 1.08 7.18 -10.01
CA ARG A 103 1.11 7.09 -11.48
C ARG A 103 1.09 8.47 -12.14
N ARG A 104 0.34 9.42 -11.57
CA ARG A 104 0.32 10.81 -12.03
C ARG A 104 1.70 11.47 -11.85
N ALA A 105 2.27 11.37 -10.65
CA ALA A 105 3.60 11.89 -10.35
C ALA A 105 4.69 11.26 -11.21
N ARG A 106 4.67 9.94 -11.40
CA ARG A 106 5.60 9.23 -12.28
C ARG A 106 5.52 9.75 -13.72
N THR A 107 4.32 9.91 -14.27
CA THR A 107 4.15 10.38 -15.66
C THR A 107 4.69 11.79 -15.82
N ALA A 108 4.35 12.70 -14.90
CA ALA A 108 4.85 14.07 -14.92
C ALA A 108 6.37 14.13 -14.80
N ALA A 109 6.96 13.37 -13.86
CA ALA A 109 8.40 13.29 -13.67
C ALA A 109 9.13 12.78 -14.92
N LEU A 110 8.60 11.77 -15.61
CA LEU A 110 9.20 11.24 -16.83
C LEU A 110 9.12 12.24 -18.00
N ILE A 111 8.05 13.02 -18.08
CA ILE A 111 7.91 14.08 -19.10
C ILE A 111 8.93 15.19 -18.84
N ALA A 112 9.01 15.68 -17.60
CA ALA A 112 9.97 16.71 -17.19
C ALA A 112 11.42 16.27 -17.41
N ALA A 113 11.77 15.03 -17.05
CA ALA A 113 13.10 14.46 -17.29
C ALA A 113 13.45 14.41 -18.79
N LYS A 114 12.47 14.18 -19.66
CA LYS A 114 12.66 14.16 -21.11
C LYS A 114 12.81 15.57 -21.70
N GLN A 115 12.11 16.56 -21.15
CA GLN A 115 12.14 17.96 -21.61
C GLN A 115 13.32 18.74 -21.01
N GLY A 116 13.87 18.29 -19.89
CA GLY A 116 14.94 18.98 -19.18
C GLY A 116 14.47 20.22 -18.41
N GLU A 117 13.16 20.42 -18.29
CA GLU A 117 12.54 21.59 -17.67
C GLU A 117 11.62 21.16 -16.52
N VAL A 118 11.67 21.90 -15.42
CA VAL A 118 10.73 21.78 -14.31
C VAL A 118 9.61 22.78 -14.57
N THR A 119 8.39 22.28 -14.79
CA THR A 119 7.20 23.10 -15.01
C THR A 119 6.44 23.33 -13.72
N ASP A 120 5.65 24.41 -13.66
CA ASP A 120 4.77 24.70 -12.51
C ASP A 120 3.77 23.56 -12.26
N GLU A 121 3.28 22.92 -13.33
CA GLU A 121 2.38 21.76 -13.26
C GLU A 121 3.06 20.56 -12.60
N LEU A 122 4.35 20.31 -12.89
CA LEU A 122 5.11 19.25 -12.23
C LEU A 122 5.18 19.53 -10.72
N GLN A 123 5.48 20.77 -10.34
CA GLN A 123 5.61 21.14 -8.94
C GLN A 123 4.29 20.96 -8.18
N GLU A 124 3.16 21.35 -8.78
CA GLU A 124 1.82 21.09 -8.22
C GLU A 124 1.57 19.59 -7.99
N ILE A 125 1.97 18.75 -8.94
CA ILE A 125 1.81 17.29 -8.85
C ILE A 125 2.72 16.70 -7.76
N LEU A 126 3.94 17.20 -7.61
CA LEU A 126 4.88 16.75 -6.58
C LEU A 126 4.44 17.17 -5.18
N ASP A 127 3.76 18.32 -5.06
CA ASP A 127 3.20 18.83 -3.80
C ASP A 127 1.88 18.14 -3.39
N ASP A 128 1.29 17.31 -4.26
CA ASP A 128 0.08 16.55 -3.97
C ASP A 128 0.31 15.54 -2.84
N ARG A 129 -0.45 15.69 -1.75
CA ARG A 129 -0.34 14.86 -0.54
C ARG A 129 -1.14 13.56 -0.62
N VAL A 130 -1.89 13.32 -1.70
CA VAL A 130 -2.71 12.11 -1.87
C VAL A 130 -1.90 10.82 -1.61
N PRO A 131 -0.72 10.58 -2.21
CA PRO A 131 0.07 9.38 -1.94
C PRO A 131 0.49 9.25 -0.48
N LEU A 132 0.81 10.38 0.18
CA LEU A 132 1.24 10.41 1.58
C LEU A 132 0.09 10.03 2.51
N VAL A 133 -1.10 10.60 2.31
CA VAL A 133 -2.27 10.36 3.15
C VAL A 133 -2.70 8.90 3.06
N PHE A 134 -2.89 8.38 1.85
CA PHE A 134 -3.33 6.99 1.67
C PHE A 134 -2.23 5.99 2.02
N GLY A 135 -0.96 6.30 1.75
CA GLY A 135 0.17 5.48 2.19
C GLY A 135 0.26 5.39 3.72
N THR A 136 0.01 6.49 4.42
CA THR A 136 -0.02 6.50 5.89
C THR A 136 -1.19 5.68 6.42
N ALA A 137 -2.38 5.80 5.80
CA ALA A 137 -3.53 4.98 6.16
C ALA A 137 -3.23 3.48 5.99
N LEU A 138 -2.58 3.08 4.91
CA LEU A 138 -2.15 1.69 4.69
C LEU A 138 -1.16 1.22 5.77
N VAL A 139 -0.16 2.04 6.12
CA VAL A 139 0.79 1.70 7.19
C VAL A 139 0.10 1.53 8.54
N LEU A 140 -0.82 2.42 8.90
CA LEU A 140 -1.58 2.33 10.14
C LEU A 140 -2.58 1.17 10.15
N SER A 141 -3.04 0.74 8.97
CA SER A 141 -3.93 -0.41 8.86
C SER A 141 -3.26 -1.72 9.28
N VAL A 142 -1.96 -1.90 9.03
CA VAL A 142 -1.24 -3.13 9.35
C VAL A 142 -1.31 -3.49 10.86
N PRO A 143 -0.91 -2.62 11.81
CA PRO A 143 -1.02 -2.92 13.23
C PRO A 143 -2.49 -3.04 13.69
N LEU A 144 -3.40 -2.26 13.12
CA LEU A 144 -4.84 -2.35 13.43
C LEU A 144 -5.41 -3.72 13.07
N MET A 145 -5.12 -4.20 11.86
CA MET A 145 -5.56 -5.50 11.39
C MET A 145 -4.87 -6.65 12.12
N ALA A 146 -3.58 -6.52 12.43
CA ALA A 146 -2.85 -7.48 13.24
C ALA A 146 -3.45 -7.59 14.65
N TRP A 147 -3.78 -6.46 15.28
CA TRP A 147 -4.45 -6.42 16.58
C TRP A 147 -5.79 -7.17 16.52
N LEU A 148 -6.63 -6.87 15.52
CA LEU A 148 -7.92 -7.54 15.36
C LEU A 148 -7.78 -9.06 15.17
N ALA A 149 -6.81 -9.50 14.36
CA ALA A 149 -6.55 -10.91 14.09
C ALA A 149 -5.99 -11.67 15.31
N ILE A 150 -5.25 -11.00 16.20
CA ILE A 150 -4.68 -11.59 17.42
C ILE A 150 -5.72 -11.67 18.53
N PHE A 151 -6.41 -10.57 18.81
CA PHE A 151 -7.27 -10.46 19.99
C PHE A 151 -8.68 -10.99 19.78
N LYS A 152 -9.19 -11.01 18.53
CA LYS A 152 -10.53 -11.53 18.16
C LYS A 152 -11.62 -11.12 19.17
N PRO A 153 -11.84 -9.80 19.35
CA PRO A 153 -12.51 -9.29 20.55
C PRO A 153 -14.03 -9.52 20.63
N PHE A 154 -14.67 -10.05 19.58
CA PHE A 154 -16.11 -10.29 19.51
C PHE A 154 -16.45 -11.38 18.51
#